data_AF-A0A2T3WCQ3-F1
#
_entry.id   AF-A0A2T3WCQ3-F1
#
_cell.length_a   1.000
_cell.length_b   1.000
_cell.length_c   1.000
_cell.angle_alpha   90.00
_cell.angle_beta   90.00
_cell.angle_gamma   90.00
#
_symmetry.space_group_name_H-M   'P 1'
#
loop_
_entity.id
_entity.type
_entity.pdbx_description
1 polymer ?
#
loop_
_entity_poly.entity_id
_entity_poly.type
_entity_poly.pdbx_seq_one_letter_code
_entity_poly.pdbx_strand_id
1 'polypeptide(L)'
;MTTLCPELSLPRPAPCWRWLLGLVALLCWTQASAAPFVIDTRFLGRPLSAGQRATVQEAATRVGALIQSPYKPVKLDLPADSCDDGLPRLKETVRRFFVFVVVKPLADDLYATAMPCELHDGSFLPIYGVIDLNARGLNELSRAELLDTMVHELLHALGVGTLWEPESRVSLSGEADERSFVRPQGRSWVYTAPRALAAYRALGGQGNGIPLDADAGHWAGPTVCAEILSGSAGDYTERVNPVSAITLGALEDLGYQVNRAAASPFRLPQPGKGCASQTTPAPAGGSAATSAIPAGGFVSCAQARAAGVALPLRRGQPGYRPGLDGDQDGLACESPGR
;
A
#
# COMPACT_ATOMS: atom_id res chain seq x y z
N MET A 1 -62.16 8.01 19.03
CA MET A 1 -63.15 7.09 19.62
C MET A 1 -64.19 6.80 18.55
N THR A 2 -64.17 5.54 18.07
CA THR A 2 -65.31 4.72 17.57
C THR A 2 -66.10 5.24 16.36
N THR A 3 -66.40 4.47 15.31
CA THR A 3 -66.66 3.01 15.21
C THR A 3 -66.70 2.67 13.71
N LEU A 4 -65.79 1.80 13.21
CA LEU A 4 -66.02 0.42 12.77
C LEU A 4 -66.99 0.23 11.56
N CYS A 5 -66.41 -0.14 10.40
CA CYS A 5 -67.07 -0.92 9.36
C CYS A 5 -67.21 -2.39 9.79
N PRO A 6 -68.28 -3.11 9.43
CA PRO A 6 -68.35 -4.55 9.55
C PRO A 6 -67.82 -5.25 8.28
N GLU A 7 -67.02 -6.30 8.49
CA GLU A 7 -66.77 -7.36 7.51
C GLU A 7 -68.03 -8.20 7.31
N LEU A 8 -68.23 -8.75 6.09
CA LEU A 8 -68.38 -10.21 5.90
C LEU A 8 -68.59 -10.61 4.43
N SER A 9 -67.86 -11.67 4.07
CA SER A 9 -68.24 -12.78 3.18
C SER A 9 -67.96 -12.69 1.67
N LEU A 10 -66.89 -13.41 1.28
CA LEU A 10 -66.62 -13.93 -0.06
C LEU A 10 -67.70 -14.92 -0.53
N PRO A 11 -67.93 -15.01 -1.85
CA PRO A 11 -67.60 -16.26 -2.53
C PRO A 11 -66.90 -16.07 -3.89
N ARG A 12 -65.95 -16.97 -4.19
CA ARG A 12 -65.44 -17.30 -5.54
C ARG A 12 -66.35 -18.41 -6.12
N PRO A 13 -66.50 -18.58 -7.47
CA PRO A 13 -65.39 -18.67 -8.42
C PRO A 13 -65.56 -18.01 -9.81
N ALA A 14 -64.40 -17.89 -10.45
CA ALA A 14 -64.01 -17.63 -11.85
C ALA A 14 -64.97 -18.22 -12.93
N PRO A 15 -64.94 -17.80 -14.22
CA PRO A 15 -63.71 -17.50 -14.98
C PRO A 15 -63.75 -16.37 -16.02
N CYS A 16 -62.57 -15.78 -16.29
CA CYS A 16 -62.00 -15.56 -17.62
C CYS A 16 -60.78 -14.64 -17.47
N TRP A 17 -59.61 -15.27 -17.37
CA TRP A 17 -58.31 -14.60 -17.31
C TRP A 17 -58.03 -13.93 -18.65
N ARG A 18 -58.12 -12.60 -18.70
CA ARG A 18 -57.40 -11.81 -19.71
C ARG A 18 -55.96 -11.66 -19.23
N TRP A 19 -55.04 -12.24 -20.00
CA TRP A 19 -53.60 -12.08 -19.81
C TRP A 19 -53.22 -10.62 -20.08
N LEU A 20 -52.97 -9.85 -19.02
CA LEU A 20 -52.19 -8.62 -19.09
C LEU A 20 -50.72 -9.01 -18.93
N LEU A 21 -50.01 -9.14 -20.06
CA LEU A 21 -48.56 -9.19 -20.10
C LEU A 21 -48.03 -7.81 -19.68
N GLY A 22 -47.78 -7.65 -18.38
CA GLY A 22 -47.00 -6.53 -17.87
C GLY A 22 -45.56 -6.66 -18.34
N LEU A 23 -45.15 -5.80 -19.28
CA LEU A 23 -43.75 -5.57 -19.63
C LEU A 23 -43.03 -4.98 -18.41
N VAL A 24 -42.46 -5.84 -17.57
CA VAL A 24 -41.40 -5.43 -16.65
C VAL A 24 -40.15 -5.24 -17.50
N ALA A 25 -39.91 -3.99 -17.92
CA ALA A 25 -38.61 -3.62 -18.48
C ALA A 25 -37.56 -3.75 -17.37
N LEU A 26 -36.89 -4.90 -17.31
CA LEU A 26 -35.63 -5.04 -16.61
C LEU A 26 -34.63 -4.12 -17.30
N LEU A 27 -34.50 -2.90 -16.77
CA LEU A 27 -33.33 -2.07 -17.01
C LEU A 27 -32.15 -2.84 -16.42
N CYS A 28 -31.45 -3.62 -17.26
CA CYS A 28 -30.11 -4.09 -16.97
C CYS A 28 -29.21 -2.85 -16.98
N TRP A 29 -29.01 -2.24 -15.83
CA TRP A 29 -27.92 -1.28 -15.66
C TRP A 29 -26.65 -2.11 -15.77
N THR A 30 -26.02 -2.11 -16.94
CA THR A 30 -24.62 -2.51 -17.03
C THR A 30 -23.84 -1.48 -16.22
N GLN A 31 -23.52 -1.80 -14.97
CA GLN A 31 -22.47 -1.06 -14.27
C GLN A 31 -21.20 -1.28 -15.09
N ALA A 32 -20.85 -0.30 -15.91
CA ALA A 32 -19.53 -0.26 -16.52
C ALA A 32 -18.54 -0.25 -15.35
N SER A 33 -17.79 -1.34 -15.19
CA SER A 33 -16.70 -1.39 -14.21
C SER A 33 -15.80 -0.19 -14.51
N ALA A 34 -15.58 0.67 -13.52
CA ALA A 34 -14.60 1.73 -13.64
C ALA A 34 -13.27 1.11 -14.08
N ALA A 35 -12.60 1.73 -15.05
CA ALA A 35 -11.30 1.26 -15.49
C ALA A 35 -10.34 1.26 -14.28
N PRO A 36 -9.48 0.25 -14.13
CA PRO A 36 -8.57 0.17 -12.98
C PRO A 36 -7.63 1.38 -12.97
N PHE A 37 -7.29 1.86 -11.77
CA PHE A 37 -6.27 2.88 -11.61
C PHE A 37 -4.90 2.26 -11.90
N VAL A 38 -4.22 2.76 -12.93
CA VAL A 38 -2.93 2.25 -13.39
C VAL A 38 -1.86 3.31 -13.11
N ILE A 39 -0.74 2.85 -12.55
CA ILE A 39 0.45 3.67 -12.30
C ILE A 39 1.52 3.30 -13.32
N ASP A 40 1.82 4.22 -14.24
CA ASP A 40 2.92 4.04 -15.20
C ASP A 40 4.27 4.45 -14.55
N THR A 41 5.34 3.73 -14.82
CA THR A 41 6.69 4.02 -14.30
C THR A 41 7.63 4.46 -15.42
N ARG A 42 8.32 5.59 -15.22
CA ARG A 42 9.27 6.18 -16.18
C ARG A 42 10.65 6.24 -15.53
N PHE A 43 11.59 5.45 -16.02
CA PHE A 43 12.91 5.31 -15.38
C PHE A 43 13.92 6.32 -15.92
N LEU A 44 14.66 6.96 -15.01
CA LEU A 44 15.75 7.90 -15.30
C LEU A 44 16.97 7.60 -14.41
N GLY A 45 18.13 8.18 -14.74
CA GLY A 45 19.36 8.00 -13.97
C GLY A 45 20.03 6.64 -14.19
N ARG A 46 20.63 6.09 -13.14
CA ARG A 46 21.35 4.80 -13.21
C ARG A 46 20.40 3.68 -13.66
N PRO A 47 20.78 2.85 -14.66
CA PRO A 47 19.94 1.74 -15.07
C PRO A 47 19.70 0.74 -13.93
N LEU A 48 18.43 0.39 -13.73
CA LEU A 48 18.02 -0.76 -12.93
C LEU A 48 18.36 -2.08 -13.64
N SER A 49 18.51 -3.17 -12.88
CA SER A 49 18.48 -4.52 -13.44
C SER A 49 17.06 -4.91 -13.90
N ALA A 50 16.93 -6.00 -14.66
CA ALA A 50 15.60 -6.50 -15.05
C ALA A 50 14.75 -6.89 -13.83
N GLY A 51 15.37 -7.51 -12.81
CA GLY A 51 14.71 -7.87 -11.56
C GLY A 51 14.25 -6.64 -10.77
N GLN A 52 15.10 -5.63 -10.64
CA GLN A 52 14.74 -4.38 -9.96
C GLN A 52 13.59 -3.65 -10.67
N ARG A 53 13.61 -3.58 -12.01
CA ARG A 53 12.49 -3.01 -12.79
C ARG A 53 11.18 -3.77 -12.56
N ALA A 54 11.23 -5.09 -12.56
CA ALA A 54 10.05 -5.92 -12.31
C ALA A 54 9.48 -5.66 -10.90
N THR A 55 10.34 -5.53 -9.89
CA THR A 55 9.91 -5.20 -8.51
C THR A 55 9.25 -3.83 -8.44
N VAL A 56 9.80 -2.81 -9.10
CA VAL A 56 9.19 -1.46 -9.16
C VAL A 56 7.81 -1.51 -9.84
N GLN A 57 7.69 -2.26 -10.94
CA GLN A 57 6.41 -2.42 -11.65
C GLN A 57 5.37 -3.20 -10.84
N GLU A 58 5.82 -4.18 -10.05
CA GLU A 58 4.96 -4.88 -9.11
C GLU A 58 4.44 -3.96 -8.00
N ALA A 59 5.30 -3.10 -7.44
CA ALA A 59 4.88 -2.09 -6.47
C ALA A 59 3.79 -1.17 -7.06
N ALA A 60 4.02 -0.67 -8.28
CA ALA A 60 3.06 0.16 -9.01
C ALA A 60 1.72 -0.55 -9.24
N THR A 61 1.76 -1.84 -9.58
CA THR A 61 0.56 -2.66 -9.75
C THR A 61 -0.20 -2.84 -8.44
N ARG A 62 0.51 -3.13 -7.34
CA ARG A 62 -0.08 -3.32 -6.01
C ARG A 62 -0.74 -2.04 -5.51
N VAL A 63 -0.06 -0.90 -5.60
CA VAL A 63 -0.59 0.39 -5.15
C VAL A 63 -1.75 0.83 -6.05
N GLY A 64 -1.65 0.66 -7.37
CA GLY A 64 -2.74 0.95 -8.29
C GLY A 64 -4.02 0.18 -7.97
N ALA A 65 -3.90 -1.09 -7.57
CA ALA A 65 -5.04 -1.93 -7.17
C ALA A 65 -5.75 -1.47 -5.88
N LEU A 66 -5.14 -0.59 -5.09
CA LEU A 66 -5.76 0.02 -3.91
C LEU A 66 -6.75 1.13 -4.29
N ILE A 67 -6.64 1.69 -5.50
CA ILE A 67 -7.39 2.88 -5.92
C ILE A 67 -8.45 2.50 -6.95
N GLN A 68 -9.69 2.94 -6.69
CA GLN A 68 -10.84 2.77 -7.59
C GLN A 68 -11.23 4.07 -8.30
N SER A 69 -10.60 5.18 -7.91
CA SER A 69 -10.81 6.48 -8.54
C SER A 69 -10.49 6.42 -10.02
N PRO A 70 -11.31 7.02 -10.90
CA PRO A 70 -10.87 7.27 -12.26
C PRO A 70 -9.76 8.34 -12.24
N TYR A 71 -8.74 8.16 -13.09
CA TYR A 71 -7.79 9.24 -13.38
C TYR A 71 -8.43 10.23 -14.34
N LYS A 72 -8.36 11.54 -14.06
CA LYS A 72 -8.90 12.60 -14.92
C LYS A 72 -7.86 12.96 -15.99
N PRO A 73 -8.10 12.75 -17.29
CA PRO A 73 -7.12 13.13 -18.30
C PRO A 73 -6.82 14.63 -18.29
N VAL A 74 -5.54 15.00 -18.45
CA VAL A 74 -5.08 16.39 -18.44
C VAL A 74 -3.97 16.60 -19.47
N LYS A 75 -3.89 17.79 -20.06
CA LYS A 75 -2.78 18.18 -20.94
C LYS A 75 -1.71 18.86 -20.10
N LEU A 76 -0.49 18.36 -20.18
CA LEU A 76 0.69 19.00 -19.61
C LEU A 76 1.52 19.66 -20.71
N ASP A 77 2.00 20.86 -20.44
CA ASP A 77 3.02 21.55 -21.23
C ASP A 77 3.99 22.28 -20.28
N LEU A 78 4.89 21.49 -19.68
CA LEU A 78 5.82 21.92 -18.63
C LEU A 78 7.25 21.91 -19.17
N PRO A 79 8.10 22.91 -18.85
CA PRO A 79 9.51 22.86 -19.19
C PRO A 79 10.23 21.69 -18.51
N ALA A 80 11.46 21.39 -18.95
CA ALA A 80 12.33 20.49 -18.21
C ALA A 80 12.58 21.05 -16.78
N ASP A 81 12.90 20.17 -15.85
CA ASP A 81 13.24 20.53 -14.46
C ASP A 81 12.11 21.23 -13.68
N SER A 82 10.85 21.12 -14.14
CA SER A 82 9.72 21.82 -13.50
C SER A 82 9.37 21.29 -12.11
N CYS A 83 9.61 20.01 -11.84
CA CYS A 83 9.29 19.37 -10.56
C CYS A 83 10.54 19.04 -9.74
N ASP A 84 11.56 18.49 -10.40
CA ASP A 84 12.85 18.16 -9.81
C ASP A 84 13.93 18.25 -10.89
N ASP A 85 15.16 18.47 -10.46
CA ASP A 85 16.32 18.64 -11.33
C ASP A 85 16.58 17.35 -12.14
N GLY A 86 16.73 17.49 -13.46
CA GLY A 86 17.00 16.39 -14.38
C GLY A 86 15.74 15.74 -14.98
N LEU A 87 14.55 16.22 -14.66
CA LEU A 87 13.31 15.73 -15.26
C LEU A 87 13.09 16.30 -16.68
N PRO A 88 12.63 15.49 -17.65
CA PRO A 88 12.45 15.94 -19.02
C PRO A 88 11.27 16.89 -19.15
N ARG A 89 11.27 17.70 -20.22
CA ARG A 89 10.09 18.47 -20.66
C ARG A 89 8.89 17.53 -20.84
N LEU A 90 7.74 17.91 -20.28
CA LEU A 90 6.47 17.21 -20.49
C LEU A 90 5.60 17.99 -21.46
N LYS A 91 5.25 17.38 -22.59
CA LYS A 91 4.29 17.94 -23.55
C LYS A 91 3.38 16.83 -24.10
N GLU A 92 2.38 16.45 -23.30
CA GLU A 92 1.54 15.30 -23.61
C GLU A 92 0.14 15.40 -22.98
N THR A 93 -0.78 14.55 -23.43
CA THR A 93 -2.04 14.30 -22.72
C THR A 93 -1.85 13.09 -21.80
N VAL A 94 -1.77 13.36 -20.51
CA VAL A 94 -1.67 12.36 -19.47
C VAL A 94 -3.06 11.77 -19.22
N ARG A 95 -3.15 10.44 -19.20
CA ARG A 95 -4.41 9.69 -19.04
C ARG A 95 -4.37 8.71 -17.86
N ARG A 96 -3.22 8.60 -17.22
CA ARG A 96 -2.92 7.72 -16.09
C ARG A 96 -1.92 8.44 -15.21
N PHE A 97 -1.99 8.19 -13.91
CA PHE A 97 -0.94 8.64 -13.01
C PHE A 97 0.36 7.95 -13.40
N PHE A 98 1.45 8.71 -13.40
CA PHE A 98 2.78 8.15 -13.62
C PHE A 98 3.76 8.71 -12.61
N VAL A 99 4.84 7.96 -12.40
CA VAL A 99 5.97 8.44 -11.60
C VAL A 99 7.25 8.36 -12.40
N PHE A 100 8.09 9.39 -12.26
CA PHE A 100 9.49 9.26 -12.60
C PHE A 100 10.21 8.52 -11.49
N VAL A 101 10.86 7.40 -11.80
CA VAL A 101 11.74 6.68 -10.88
C VAL A 101 13.17 7.02 -11.27
N VAL A 102 13.77 7.95 -10.54
CA VAL A 102 15.09 8.49 -10.80
C VAL A 102 16.11 7.79 -9.91
N VAL A 103 17.02 7.03 -10.49
CA VAL A 103 18.06 6.33 -9.70
C VAL A 103 19.29 7.22 -9.62
N LYS A 104 19.46 7.90 -8.48
CA LYS A 104 20.56 8.85 -8.23
C LYS A 104 21.15 8.65 -6.82
N PRO A 105 22.40 9.05 -6.56
CA PRO A 105 22.95 8.99 -5.22
C PRO A 105 22.19 9.91 -4.26
N LEU A 106 21.73 9.38 -3.13
CA LEU A 106 21.16 10.14 -2.01
C LEU A 106 22.09 10.05 -0.78
N ALA A 107 21.66 10.64 0.34
CA ALA A 107 22.31 10.44 1.63
C ALA A 107 22.26 8.97 2.06
N ASP A 108 23.25 8.51 2.83
CA ASP A 108 23.43 7.08 3.13
C ASP A 108 22.32 6.50 4.02
N ASP A 109 21.58 7.35 4.74
CA ASP A 109 20.44 7.01 5.59
C ASP A 109 19.10 6.97 4.83
N LEU A 110 19.09 7.28 3.54
CA LEU A 110 17.89 7.29 2.71
C LEU A 110 17.90 6.14 1.70
N TYR A 111 16.84 5.33 1.69
CA TYR A 111 16.62 4.36 0.63
C TYR A 111 15.99 4.99 -0.60
N ALA A 112 15.00 5.86 -0.37
CA ALA A 112 14.36 6.63 -1.40
C ALA A 112 13.69 7.88 -0.80
N THR A 113 13.19 8.75 -1.66
CA THR A 113 12.26 9.82 -1.32
C THR A 113 11.23 9.97 -2.43
N ALA A 114 10.06 10.50 -2.13
CA ALA A 114 9.04 10.73 -3.12
C ALA A 114 8.14 11.93 -2.81
N MET A 115 7.63 12.53 -3.88
CA MET A 115 6.67 13.62 -3.78
C MET A 115 5.78 13.71 -5.03
N PRO A 116 4.54 14.24 -4.88
CA PRO A 116 3.76 14.65 -6.02
C PRO A 116 4.38 15.89 -6.68
N CYS A 117 4.21 16.02 -7.99
CA CYS A 117 4.75 17.15 -8.76
C CYS A 117 3.66 18.17 -9.09
N GLU A 118 2.65 17.74 -9.86
CA GLU A 118 1.53 18.57 -10.28
C GLU A 118 0.23 17.99 -9.76
N LEU A 119 -0.73 18.85 -9.45
CA LEU A 119 -2.02 18.44 -8.92
C LEU A 119 -3.15 18.84 -9.88
N HIS A 120 -4.20 18.04 -9.92
CA HIS A 120 -5.40 18.41 -10.66
C HIS A 120 -6.11 19.62 -10.02
N ASP A 121 -6.52 20.58 -10.85
CA ASP A 121 -7.42 21.64 -10.42
C ASP A 121 -8.72 21.06 -9.81
N GLY A 122 -9.10 21.60 -8.67
CA GLY A 122 -10.32 21.26 -7.93
C GLY A 122 -10.20 20.02 -7.05
N SER A 123 -9.69 18.89 -7.57
CA SER A 123 -9.54 17.68 -6.74
C SER A 123 -8.26 17.66 -5.91
N PHE A 124 -7.23 18.41 -6.34
CA PHE A 124 -5.89 18.42 -5.74
C PHE A 124 -5.23 17.03 -5.65
N LEU A 125 -5.69 16.08 -6.47
CA LEU A 125 -5.06 14.77 -6.58
C LEU A 125 -3.86 14.85 -7.54
N PRO A 126 -2.73 14.19 -7.24
CA PRO A 126 -1.56 14.13 -8.09
C PRO A 126 -1.83 13.71 -9.54
N ILE A 127 -1.30 14.50 -10.47
CA ILE A 127 -1.23 14.22 -11.90
C ILE A 127 -0.08 13.25 -12.18
N TYR A 128 1.08 13.51 -11.58
CA TYR A 128 2.28 12.67 -11.61
C TYR A 128 3.15 12.97 -10.38
N GLY A 129 4.14 12.10 -10.13
CA GLY A 129 5.11 12.30 -9.06
C GLY A 129 6.53 11.92 -9.47
N VAL A 130 7.45 12.12 -8.54
CA VAL A 130 8.84 11.69 -8.65
C VAL A 130 9.19 10.82 -7.45
N ILE A 131 9.99 9.78 -7.69
CA ILE A 131 10.60 8.92 -6.70
C ILE A 131 12.09 8.90 -7.00
N ASP A 132 12.89 9.41 -6.07
CA ASP A 132 14.33 9.28 -6.09
C ASP A 132 14.74 8.02 -5.36
N LEU A 133 15.31 7.06 -6.07
CA LEU A 133 15.78 5.79 -5.50
C LEU A 133 17.29 5.84 -5.32
N ASN A 134 17.77 5.61 -4.09
CA ASN A 134 19.18 5.79 -3.76
C ASN A 134 20.07 4.79 -4.50
N ALA A 135 20.92 5.30 -5.38
CA ALA A 135 21.83 4.48 -6.17
C ALA A 135 22.87 3.73 -5.31
N ARG A 136 23.25 4.25 -4.12
CA ARG A 136 24.36 3.75 -3.29
C ARG A 136 24.04 2.40 -2.62
N GLY A 137 22.84 2.22 -2.06
CA GLY A 137 22.42 1.01 -1.35
C GLY A 137 21.55 0.04 -2.18
N LEU A 138 21.14 0.42 -3.39
CA LEU A 138 20.13 -0.35 -4.14
C LEU A 138 20.53 -1.78 -4.52
N ASN A 139 21.83 -2.11 -4.60
CA ASN A 139 22.27 -3.48 -4.87
C ASN A 139 22.29 -4.35 -3.60
N GLU A 140 22.22 -3.74 -2.43
CA GLU A 140 22.20 -4.41 -1.12
C GLU A 140 20.77 -4.74 -0.70
N LEU A 141 19.78 -4.02 -1.27
CA LEU A 141 18.37 -4.32 -1.06
C LEU A 141 17.99 -5.67 -1.66
N SER A 142 17.44 -6.53 -0.82
CA SER A 142 16.68 -7.70 -1.26
C SER A 142 15.47 -7.26 -2.09
N ARG A 143 14.89 -8.21 -2.82
CA ARG A 143 13.64 -7.98 -3.55
C ARG A 143 12.51 -7.51 -2.63
N ALA A 144 12.44 -8.04 -1.41
CA ALA A 144 11.37 -7.69 -0.46
C ALA A 144 11.51 -6.25 0.03
N GLU A 145 12.73 -5.82 0.36
CA GLU A 145 13.01 -4.46 0.83
C GLU A 145 12.78 -3.43 -0.28
N LEU A 146 13.25 -3.70 -1.51
CA LEU A 146 12.95 -2.83 -2.64
C LEU A 146 11.44 -2.73 -2.91
N LEU A 147 10.71 -3.84 -2.78
CA LEU A 147 9.27 -3.83 -2.95
C LEU A 147 8.58 -3.01 -1.86
N ASP A 148 9.01 -3.14 -0.61
CA ASP A 148 8.51 -2.36 0.53
C ASP A 148 8.72 -0.87 0.32
N THR A 149 9.98 -0.47 0.07
CA THR A 149 10.36 0.91 -0.23
C THR A 149 9.55 1.46 -1.39
N MET A 150 9.42 0.74 -2.51
CA MET A 150 8.67 1.28 -3.64
C MET A 150 7.17 1.40 -3.39
N VAL A 151 6.55 0.52 -2.59
CA VAL A 151 5.13 0.66 -2.19
C VAL A 151 4.97 1.90 -1.30
N HIS A 152 5.87 2.10 -0.34
CA HIS A 152 5.93 3.27 0.54
C HIS A 152 6.05 4.57 -0.27
N GLU A 153 7.05 4.67 -1.14
CA GLU A 153 7.29 5.88 -1.94
C GLU A 153 6.17 6.18 -2.94
N LEU A 154 5.53 5.16 -3.50
CA LEU A 154 4.37 5.36 -4.38
C LEU A 154 3.18 5.97 -3.63
N LEU A 155 2.97 5.61 -2.36
CA LEU A 155 1.93 6.22 -1.52
C LEU A 155 2.26 7.70 -1.22
N HIS A 156 3.53 8.03 -1.00
CA HIS A 156 3.99 9.41 -0.89
C HIS A 156 3.80 10.20 -2.19
N ALA A 157 4.15 9.63 -3.35
CA ALA A 157 3.91 10.25 -4.66
C ALA A 157 2.40 10.49 -4.94
N LEU A 158 1.52 9.69 -4.33
CA LEU A 158 0.06 9.84 -4.40
C LEU A 158 -0.51 10.84 -3.37
N GLY A 159 0.31 11.38 -2.47
CA GLY A 159 -0.06 12.45 -1.56
C GLY A 159 -0.15 12.07 -0.08
N VAL A 160 0.00 10.79 0.27
CA VAL A 160 -0.05 10.37 1.68
C VAL A 160 1.23 10.84 2.35
N GLY A 161 1.16 11.57 3.46
CA GLY A 161 2.33 12.14 4.14
C GLY A 161 2.88 13.42 3.47
N THR A 162 2.63 13.61 2.18
CA THR A 162 3.19 14.73 1.40
C THR A 162 2.17 15.83 1.08
N LEU A 163 0.86 15.56 1.18
CA LEU A 163 -0.23 16.53 0.95
C LEU A 163 -1.15 16.70 2.18
N TRP A 164 -0.65 16.37 3.37
CA TRP A 164 -1.42 16.48 4.61
C TRP A 164 -1.42 17.89 5.20
N GLU A 165 -0.42 18.71 4.88
CA GLU A 165 -0.31 20.09 5.35
C GLU A 165 -0.74 21.11 4.28
N PRO A 166 -1.22 22.31 4.67
CA PRO A 166 -1.64 23.36 3.73
C PRO A 166 -0.54 23.77 2.75
N GLU A 167 0.68 23.94 3.25
CA GLU A 167 1.80 24.48 2.50
C GLU A 167 2.29 23.52 1.41
N SER A 168 2.03 22.22 1.59
CA SER A 168 2.38 21.17 0.63
C SER A 168 1.43 21.12 -0.57
N ARG A 169 0.25 21.76 -0.46
CA ARG A 169 -0.67 21.93 -1.58
C ARG A 169 -0.29 23.22 -2.29
N VAL A 170 0.67 23.15 -3.22
CA VAL A 170 1.05 24.30 -4.05
C VAL A 170 -0.22 24.88 -4.66
N SER A 171 -0.61 26.06 -4.19
CA SER A 171 -1.88 26.69 -4.53
C SER A 171 -1.81 27.17 -5.98
N LEU A 172 -2.42 26.42 -6.90
CA LEU A 172 -2.49 26.79 -8.32
C LEU A 172 -3.65 27.77 -8.63
N SER A 173 -4.47 28.14 -7.64
CA SER A 173 -5.62 29.04 -7.88
C SER A 173 -5.93 30.06 -6.78
N GLY A 174 -5.23 30.06 -5.65
CA GLY A 174 -5.44 31.08 -4.60
C GLY A 174 -6.81 31.04 -3.90
N GLU A 175 -7.68 30.07 -4.20
CA GLU A 175 -8.91 29.84 -3.44
C GLU A 175 -8.71 28.69 -2.43
N ALA A 176 -8.78 29.05 -1.16
CA ALA A 176 -8.51 28.18 -0.03
C ALA A 176 -9.65 27.17 0.19
N ASP A 177 -9.51 25.98 -0.39
CA ASP A 177 -10.03 24.75 0.20
C ASP A 177 -8.91 24.09 1.02
N GLU A 178 -8.36 24.84 2.00
CA GLU A 178 -7.30 24.39 2.89
C GLU A 178 -7.77 23.18 3.71
N ARG A 179 -7.36 21.98 3.30
CA ARG A 179 -7.54 20.74 4.04
C ARG A 179 -6.24 20.38 4.75
N SER A 180 -6.00 21.01 5.89
CA SER A 180 -4.97 20.56 6.84
C SER A 180 -5.49 19.37 7.63
N PHE A 181 -4.80 18.24 7.52
CA PHE A 181 -5.12 17.03 8.29
C PHE A 181 -4.25 16.88 9.53
N VAL A 182 -3.11 17.58 9.58
CA VAL A 182 -2.16 17.54 10.68
C VAL A 182 -2.49 18.62 11.71
N ARG A 183 -2.40 18.28 13.00
CA ARG A 183 -2.54 19.24 14.11
C ARG A 183 -1.41 19.07 15.10
N PRO A 184 -0.88 20.16 15.68
CA PRO A 184 0.10 20.06 16.75
C PRO A 184 -0.57 19.51 18.02
N GLN A 185 0.13 18.63 18.72
CA GLN A 185 -0.22 18.09 20.03
C GLN A 185 1.01 18.17 20.94
N GLY A 186 1.16 19.30 21.64
CA GLY A 186 2.34 19.57 22.45
C GLY A 186 3.58 19.72 21.58
N ARG A 187 4.54 18.79 21.71
CA ARG A 187 5.79 18.75 20.91
C ARG A 187 5.73 17.72 19.78
N SER A 188 4.55 17.18 19.50
CA SER A 188 4.32 16.13 18.51
C SER A 188 3.19 16.54 17.57
N TRP A 189 2.99 15.75 16.52
CA TRP A 189 1.94 15.96 15.53
C TRP A 189 0.93 14.82 15.55
N VAL A 190 -0.32 15.13 15.21
CA VAL A 190 -1.37 14.12 15.02
C VAL A 190 -2.11 14.34 13.72
N TYR A 191 -2.44 13.26 13.04
CA TYR A 191 -3.36 13.24 11.89
C TYR A 191 -4.80 13.15 12.38
N THR A 192 -5.66 14.01 11.86
CA THR A 192 -7.03 14.23 12.39
C THR A 192 -8.13 14.03 11.36
N ALA A 193 -7.79 13.68 10.12
CA ALA A 193 -8.82 13.53 9.09
C ALA A 193 -9.72 12.30 9.35
N PRO A 194 -11.01 12.40 9.00
CA PRO A 194 -12.02 11.50 9.55
C PRO A 194 -11.87 10.03 9.15
N ARG A 195 -11.43 9.72 7.92
CA ARG A 195 -11.44 8.34 7.40
C ARG A 195 -10.30 7.52 7.98
N ALA A 196 -9.06 8.02 7.95
CA ALA A 196 -7.93 7.34 8.58
C ALA A 196 -8.14 7.20 10.09
N LEU A 197 -8.63 8.26 10.75
CA LEU A 197 -8.88 8.24 12.20
C LEU A 197 -9.96 7.23 12.58
N ALA A 198 -11.02 7.08 11.77
CA ALA A 198 -12.02 6.04 11.98
C ALA A 198 -11.43 4.64 11.84
N ALA A 199 -10.57 4.39 10.84
CA ALA A 199 -9.89 3.12 10.66
C ALA A 199 -8.92 2.80 11.83
N TYR A 200 -8.16 3.80 12.28
CA TYR A 200 -7.28 3.67 13.44
C TYR A 200 -8.05 3.29 14.71
N ARG A 201 -9.19 3.96 14.96
CA ARG A 201 -10.07 3.64 16.10
C ARG A 201 -10.70 2.25 15.99
N ALA A 202 -11.07 1.81 14.79
CA ALA A 202 -11.59 0.46 14.57
C ALA A 202 -10.55 -0.64 14.90
N LEU A 203 -9.25 -0.32 14.80
CA LEU A 203 -8.16 -1.20 15.20
C LEU A 203 -7.82 -1.12 16.71
N GLY A 204 -8.57 -0.33 17.48
CA GLY A 204 -8.38 -0.12 18.92
C GLY A 204 -7.53 1.11 19.27
N GLY A 205 -7.13 1.91 18.27
CA GLY A 205 -6.39 3.15 18.47
C GLY A 205 -7.18 4.16 19.32
N GLN A 206 -6.46 4.89 20.18
CA GLN A 206 -7.03 5.84 21.13
C GLN A 206 -6.64 7.28 20.80
N GLY A 207 -7.40 8.24 21.35
CA GLY A 207 -7.10 9.67 21.24
C GLY A 207 -7.89 10.43 20.16
N ASN A 208 -7.56 11.70 20.02
CA ASN A 208 -8.23 12.65 19.12
C ASN A 208 -7.59 12.72 17.72
N GLY A 209 -6.52 11.96 17.49
CA GLY A 209 -5.82 11.86 16.22
C GLY A 209 -4.86 10.66 16.23
N ILE A 210 -4.24 10.39 15.10
CA ILE A 210 -3.23 9.35 14.93
C ILE A 210 -1.86 10.00 15.13
N PRO A 211 -1.05 9.58 16.12
CA PRO A 211 0.30 10.12 16.28
C PRO A 211 1.15 9.98 15.02
N LEU A 212 1.87 11.04 14.69
CA LEU A 212 2.82 11.11 13.57
C LEU A 212 4.25 11.16 14.08
N ASP A 213 5.20 10.73 13.25
CA ASP A 213 6.61 11.01 13.48
C ASP A 213 6.90 12.53 13.39
N ALA A 214 8.11 12.93 13.77
CA ALA A 214 8.46 14.34 13.90
C ALA A 214 8.40 15.13 12.56
N ASP A 215 8.48 14.41 11.44
CA ASP A 215 8.36 14.96 10.09
C ASP A 215 6.92 15.25 9.66
N ALA A 216 5.92 14.83 10.46
CA ALA A 216 4.51 14.91 10.13
C ALA A 216 4.09 14.22 8.81
N GLY A 217 4.99 13.46 8.17
CA GLY A 217 4.76 12.74 6.92
C GLY A 217 4.54 11.24 7.12
N HIS A 218 4.94 10.71 8.28
CA HIS A 218 4.80 9.29 8.61
C HIS A 218 3.95 9.05 9.84
N TRP A 219 3.30 7.89 9.89
CA TRP A 219 2.71 7.39 11.13
C TRP A 219 3.81 7.18 12.16
N ALA A 220 3.56 7.58 13.41
CA ALA A 220 4.56 7.41 14.46
C ALA A 220 4.93 5.93 14.62
N GLY A 221 6.23 5.62 14.52
CA GLY A 221 6.73 4.25 14.60
C GLY A 221 6.21 3.46 15.83
N PRO A 222 6.29 4.00 17.06
CA PRO A 222 5.74 3.32 18.24
C PRO A 222 4.23 3.09 18.23
N THR A 223 3.49 3.79 17.35
CA THR A 223 2.03 3.67 17.22
C THR A 223 1.64 2.56 16.26
N VAL A 224 2.32 2.43 15.13
CA VAL A 224 1.91 1.49 14.06
C VAL A 224 2.94 0.40 13.76
N CYS A 225 4.19 0.57 14.19
CA CYS A 225 5.28 -0.40 14.06
C CYS A 225 5.46 -0.86 12.60
N ALA A 226 5.16 -2.12 12.27
CA ALA A 226 5.27 -2.66 10.91
C ALA A 226 4.00 -2.33 10.09
N GLU A 227 3.76 -1.05 9.84
CA GLU A 227 2.83 -0.54 8.83
C GLU A 227 3.64 0.14 7.73
N ILE A 228 3.18 0.07 6.49
CA ILE A 228 3.98 0.52 5.34
C ILE A 228 4.46 1.97 5.43
N LEU A 229 3.70 2.90 6.03
CA LEU A 229 4.06 4.33 6.18
C LEU A 229 4.54 4.69 7.59
N SER A 230 5.14 3.74 8.31
CA SER A 230 5.82 3.96 9.58
C SER A 230 7.22 4.54 9.34
N GLY A 231 7.57 5.67 9.97
CA GLY A 231 8.85 6.36 9.71
C GLY A 231 10.01 5.89 10.59
N SER A 232 9.75 5.56 11.86
CA SER A 232 10.80 5.29 12.87
C SER A 232 10.84 3.87 13.45
N ALA A 233 9.88 2.98 13.11
CA ALA A 233 9.81 1.64 13.73
C ALA A 233 9.34 0.52 12.79
N GLY A 234 9.37 0.74 11.47
CA GLY A 234 9.36 -0.38 10.54
C GLY A 234 10.72 -1.07 10.59
N ASP A 235 11.01 -1.86 11.64
CA ASP A 235 12.10 -2.84 11.54
C ASP A 235 11.88 -3.56 10.21
N TYR A 236 12.88 -3.54 9.33
CA TYR A 236 12.81 -4.28 8.07
C TYR A 236 12.53 -5.74 8.43
N THR A 237 11.29 -6.16 8.27
CA THR A 237 10.80 -7.45 8.80
C THR A 237 11.15 -8.60 7.85
N GLU A 238 12.15 -8.41 6.98
CA GLU A 238 12.49 -9.25 5.81
C GLU A 238 11.26 -9.56 4.92
N ARG A 239 10.20 -8.75 5.04
CA ARG A 239 8.91 -8.87 4.33
C ARG A 239 8.42 -7.49 3.96
N VAL A 240 7.42 -7.46 3.08
CA VAL A 240 6.67 -6.24 2.74
C VAL A 240 5.69 -5.94 3.87
N ASN A 241 5.79 -4.75 4.44
CA ASN A 241 4.90 -4.22 5.45
C ASN A 241 3.48 -4.04 4.87
N PRO A 242 2.43 -4.25 5.68
CA PRO A 242 1.05 -4.13 5.25
C PRO A 242 0.69 -2.68 4.93
N VAL A 243 0.05 -2.47 3.78
CA VAL A 243 -0.76 -1.27 3.55
C VAL A 243 -2.08 -1.45 4.30
N SER A 244 -2.21 -0.79 5.45
CA SER A 244 -3.34 -1.01 6.36
C SER A 244 -4.58 -0.20 5.97
N ALA A 245 -5.70 -0.49 6.65
CA ALA A 245 -6.91 0.32 6.55
C ALA A 245 -6.70 1.79 6.98
N ILE A 246 -5.67 2.09 7.79
CA ILE A 246 -5.33 3.46 8.19
C ILE A 246 -4.84 4.24 6.96
N THR A 247 -3.86 3.68 6.24
CA THR A 247 -3.29 4.28 5.03
C THR A 247 -4.32 4.38 3.89
N LEU A 248 -5.21 3.39 3.72
CA LEU A 248 -6.34 3.52 2.79
C LEU A 248 -7.30 4.65 3.22
N GLY A 249 -7.55 4.82 4.51
CA GLY A 249 -8.33 5.95 5.02
C GLY A 249 -7.68 7.30 4.69
N ALA A 250 -6.36 7.40 4.79
CA ALA A 250 -5.64 8.64 4.43
C ALA A 250 -5.75 8.96 2.93
N LEU A 251 -5.75 7.96 2.05
CA LEU A 251 -6.08 8.13 0.63
C LEU A 251 -7.53 8.63 0.45
N GLU A 252 -8.49 8.10 1.21
CA GLU A 252 -9.88 8.59 1.16
C GLU A 252 -10.01 10.04 1.62
N ASP A 253 -9.30 10.42 2.67
CA ASP A 253 -9.27 11.79 3.19
C ASP A 253 -8.67 12.77 2.17
N LEU A 254 -7.67 12.33 1.36
CA LEU A 254 -7.15 13.09 0.22
C LEU A 254 -8.16 13.25 -0.93
N GLY A 255 -9.19 12.39 -1.00
CA GLY A 255 -10.25 12.43 -2.02
C GLY A 255 -10.25 11.26 -2.99
N TYR A 256 -9.40 10.24 -2.79
CA TYR A 256 -9.46 9.01 -3.57
C TYR A 256 -10.66 8.14 -3.14
N GLN A 257 -11.33 7.52 -4.11
CA GLN A 257 -12.05 6.27 -3.91
C GLN A 257 -11.06 5.11 -3.88
N VAL A 258 -11.16 4.26 -2.85
CA VAL A 258 -10.23 3.14 -2.61
C VAL A 258 -10.95 1.80 -2.56
N ASN A 259 -10.24 0.74 -2.95
CA ASN A 259 -10.66 -0.63 -2.73
C ASN A 259 -10.36 -1.05 -1.29
N ARG A 260 -11.28 -0.77 -0.35
CA ARG A 260 -11.10 -1.13 1.07
C ARG A 260 -10.84 -2.61 1.31
N ALA A 261 -11.33 -3.49 0.43
CA ALA A 261 -11.09 -4.93 0.53
C ALA A 261 -9.65 -5.34 0.17
N ALA A 262 -8.87 -4.45 -0.47
CA ALA A 262 -7.46 -4.67 -0.77
C ALA A 262 -6.52 -4.27 0.38
N ALA A 263 -7.03 -3.72 1.49
CA ALA A 263 -6.22 -3.45 2.67
C ALA A 263 -5.59 -4.75 3.19
N SER A 264 -4.29 -4.72 3.46
CA SER A 264 -3.61 -5.83 4.12
C SER A 264 -4.11 -5.97 5.57
N PRO A 265 -4.31 -7.19 6.06
CA PRO A 265 -4.58 -7.42 7.48
C PRO A 265 -3.50 -6.76 8.34
N PHE A 266 -3.93 -5.96 9.30
CA PHE A 266 -3.05 -5.21 10.18
C PHE A 266 -3.66 -5.11 11.57
N ARG A 267 -2.81 -5.05 12.59
CA ARG A 267 -3.20 -4.88 13.99
C ARG A 267 -2.28 -3.87 14.62
N LEU A 268 -2.82 -2.94 15.40
CA LEU A 268 -2.00 -2.05 16.21
C LEU A 268 -1.22 -2.85 17.27
N PRO A 269 -0.03 -2.37 17.68
CA PRO A 269 0.69 -2.96 18.78
C PRO A 269 -0.15 -2.91 20.06
N GLN A 270 -0.09 -3.96 20.87
CA GLN A 270 -0.79 -4.01 22.15
C GLN A 270 -0.13 -3.04 23.15
N PRO A 271 -0.93 -2.30 23.94
CA PRO A 271 -0.41 -1.45 25.00
C PRO A 271 0.54 -2.23 25.92
N GLY A 272 1.74 -1.69 26.15
CA GLY A 272 2.76 -2.31 27.01
C GLY A 272 3.52 -3.50 26.42
N LYS A 273 3.24 -3.91 25.17
CA LYS A 273 3.99 -4.97 24.46
C LYS A 273 4.86 -4.46 23.32
N GLY A 274 4.74 -3.18 22.97
CA GLY A 274 5.47 -2.57 21.85
C GLY A 274 5.27 -3.31 20.53
N CYS A 275 6.22 -3.13 19.60
CA CYS A 275 6.17 -3.71 18.26
C CYS A 275 6.27 -5.25 18.24
N ALA A 276 6.76 -5.88 19.30
CA ALA A 276 6.83 -7.33 19.42
C ALA A 276 5.46 -8.02 19.29
N SER A 277 4.37 -7.32 19.64
CA SER A 277 3.00 -7.85 19.57
C SER A 277 2.43 -7.97 18.15
N GLN A 278 3.09 -7.40 17.14
CA GLN A 278 2.70 -7.51 15.73
C GLN A 278 3.33 -8.69 15.00
N THR A 279 4.06 -9.56 15.71
CA THR A 279 4.49 -10.87 15.19
C THR A 279 3.28 -11.80 15.04
N THR A 280 2.39 -11.48 14.11
CA THR A 280 1.40 -12.45 13.63
C THR A 280 2.09 -13.28 12.53
N PRO A 281 2.00 -14.62 12.56
CA PRO A 281 2.43 -15.45 11.44
C PRO A 281 1.74 -14.99 10.16
N ALA A 282 2.47 -15.03 9.04
CA ALA A 282 1.89 -14.80 7.71
C ALA A 282 0.58 -15.60 7.56
N PRO A 283 -0.45 -15.05 6.87
CA PRO A 283 -1.72 -15.76 6.72
C PRO A 283 -1.48 -17.12 6.07
N ALA A 284 -1.94 -18.17 6.75
CA ALA A 284 -2.00 -19.53 6.23
C ALA A 284 -3.03 -19.58 5.09
N GLY A 285 -2.58 -19.25 3.87
CA GLY A 285 -3.33 -19.43 2.64
C GLY A 285 -2.55 -20.35 1.70
N GLY A 286 -2.86 -21.65 1.75
CA GLY A 286 -2.33 -22.65 0.83
C GLY A 286 -1.59 -23.79 1.52
N SER A 287 -2.34 -24.76 2.02
CA SER A 287 -1.83 -26.04 2.54
C SER A 287 -1.12 -26.83 1.43
N ALA A 288 0.19 -27.04 1.57
CA ALA A 288 0.87 -28.29 1.20
C ALA A 288 2.27 -28.34 1.83
N ALA A 289 2.48 -29.33 2.70
CA ALA A 289 3.76 -29.84 3.22
C ALA A 289 4.58 -28.95 4.18
N THR A 290 4.23 -28.93 5.47
CA THR A 290 5.14 -28.44 6.54
C THR A 290 5.31 -29.43 7.70
N SER A 291 5.14 -30.72 7.44
CA SER A 291 5.36 -31.77 8.46
C SER A 291 6.74 -32.43 8.40
N ALA A 292 7.72 -31.85 7.68
CA ALA A 292 8.95 -32.58 7.34
C ALA A 292 10.26 -32.06 7.97
N ILE A 293 10.24 -31.03 8.84
CA ILE A 293 11.48 -30.53 9.48
C ILE A 293 11.68 -31.21 10.85
N PRO A 294 12.69 -32.09 11.02
CA PRO A 294 12.97 -32.71 12.31
C PRO A 294 13.48 -31.69 13.32
N ALA A 295 13.05 -31.80 14.59
CA ALA A 295 13.49 -30.90 15.66
C ALA A 295 15.01 -30.88 15.90
N GLY A 296 15.73 -31.93 15.46
CA GLY A 296 17.20 -32.02 15.51
C GLY A 296 17.92 -31.65 14.20
N GLY A 297 17.24 -30.99 13.25
CA GLY A 297 17.79 -30.66 11.94
C GLY A 297 17.81 -31.84 10.96
N PHE A 298 18.09 -31.59 9.69
CA PHE A 298 18.12 -32.63 8.63
C PHE A 298 19.34 -33.54 8.74
N VAL A 299 19.17 -34.85 8.58
CA VAL A 299 20.28 -35.83 8.63
C VAL A 299 21.22 -35.72 7.43
N SER A 300 20.76 -35.14 6.32
CA SER A 300 21.55 -34.90 5.12
C SER A 300 20.95 -33.77 4.28
N CYS A 301 21.76 -33.16 3.42
CA CYS A 301 21.27 -32.18 2.44
C CYS A 301 20.29 -32.77 1.42
N ALA A 302 20.35 -34.08 1.19
CA ALA A 302 19.34 -34.77 0.38
C ALA A 302 17.97 -34.78 1.08
N GLN A 303 17.95 -34.97 2.40
CA GLN A 303 16.70 -34.87 3.18
C GLN A 303 16.16 -33.43 3.17
N ALA A 304 17.03 -32.42 3.31
CA ALA A 304 16.63 -31.02 3.22
C ALA A 304 16.01 -30.70 1.84
N ARG A 305 16.68 -31.12 0.75
CA ARG A 305 16.14 -30.97 -0.62
C ARG A 305 14.80 -31.69 -0.81
N ALA A 306 14.68 -32.93 -0.33
CA ALA A 306 13.45 -33.71 -0.43
C ALA A 306 12.30 -33.11 0.40
N ALA A 307 12.62 -32.42 1.50
CA ALA A 307 11.66 -31.69 2.32
C ALA A 307 11.21 -30.35 1.72
N GLY A 308 11.81 -29.92 0.60
CA GLY A 308 11.42 -28.71 -0.13
C GLY A 308 11.76 -27.41 0.60
N VAL A 309 12.68 -27.43 1.56
CA VAL A 309 13.12 -26.21 2.25
C VAL A 309 14.05 -25.38 1.36
N ALA A 310 14.08 -24.06 1.58
CA ALA A 310 15.00 -23.17 0.88
C ALA A 310 16.46 -23.50 1.24
N LEU A 311 17.34 -23.60 0.24
CA LEU A 311 18.77 -23.83 0.40
C LEU A 311 19.57 -22.63 -0.15
N PRO A 312 20.76 -22.31 0.41
CA PRO A 312 21.43 -22.98 1.53
C PRO A 312 20.76 -22.74 2.89
N LEU A 313 20.88 -23.71 3.79
CA LEU A 313 20.41 -23.62 5.18
C LEU A 313 21.37 -22.76 5.99
N ARG A 314 20.87 -21.72 6.66
CA ARG A 314 21.71 -20.85 7.50
C ARG A 314 21.77 -21.33 8.95
N ARG A 315 22.89 -21.09 9.62
CA ARG A 315 23.03 -21.30 11.07
C ARG A 315 21.88 -20.62 11.83
N GLY A 316 21.15 -21.40 12.62
CA GLY A 316 19.98 -20.94 13.37
C GLY A 316 18.62 -21.15 12.67
N GLN A 317 18.59 -21.53 11.38
CA GLN A 317 17.34 -21.91 10.71
C GLN A 317 16.86 -23.30 11.17
N PRO A 318 15.53 -23.51 11.31
CA PRO A 318 14.97 -24.85 11.51
C PRO A 318 15.40 -25.80 10.40
N GLY A 319 16.03 -26.93 10.75
CA GLY A 319 16.61 -27.86 9.78
C GLY A 319 18.14 -27.81 9.70
N TYR A 320 18.78 -26.71 10.11
CA TYR A 320 20.24 -26.59 10.14
C TYR A 320 20.84 -27.49 11.24
N ARG A 321 21.97 -28.14 10.92
CA ARG A 321 22.88 -28.72 11.91
C ARG A 321 24.33 -28.44 11.50
N PRO A 322 25.25 -28.26 12.46
CA PRO A 322 26.67 -28.07 12.15
C PRO A 322 27.28 -29.18 11.29
N GLY A 323 26.80 -30.42 11.41
CA GLY A 323 27.29 -31.55 10.59
C GLY A 323 26.89 -31.50 9.10
N LEU A 324 26.08 -30.54 8.66
CA LEU A 324 25.76 -30.30 7.23
C LEU A 324 26.57 -29.16 6.62
N ASP A 325 27.26 -28.39 7.47
CA ASP A 325 28.05 -27.21 7.17
C ASP A 325 29.52 -27.66 7.17
N GLY A 326 29.96 -28.19 6.02
CA GLY A 326 31.22 -28.92 5.91
C GLY A 326 32.46 -28.03 6.04
N ASP A 327 32.36 -26.78 5.61
CA ASP A 327 33.38 -25.74 5.68
C ASP A 327 33.17 -24.77 6.87
N GLN A 328 32.06 -24.91 7.60
CA GLN A 328 31.74 -24.21 8.85
C GLN A 328 31.53 -22.70 8.69
N ASP A 329 31.21 -22.24 7.48
CA ASP A 329 31.00 -20.83 7.14
C ASP A 329 29.63 -20.31 7.60
N GLY A 330 28.74 -21.20 8.08
CA GLY A 330 27.39 -20.88 8.52
C GLY A 330 26.30 -21.18 7.49
N LEU A 331 26.65 -21.74 6.33
CA LEU A 331 25.77 -22.12 5.22
C LEU A 331 25.87 -23.63 4.93
N ALA A 332 24.90 -24.38 5.44
CA ALA A 332 24.78 -25.80 5.11
C ALA A 332 24.08 -26.02 3.77
N CYS A 333 24.45 -27.10 3.07
CA CYS A 333 23.77 -27.56 1.85
C CYS A 333 23.80 -26.57 0.68
N GLU A 334 24.88 -25.80 0.59
CA GLU A 334 25.25 -25.05 -0.60
C GLU A 334 25.29 -25.93 -1.86
N SER A 335 25.07 -25.31 -3.01
CA SER A 335 25.26 -26.02 -4.28
C SER A 335 26.76 -26.19 -4.47
N PRO A 336 27.28 -27.41 -4.75
CA PRO A 336 28.70 -27.58 -5.03
C PRO A 336 29.08 -26.66 -6.19
N GLY A 337 30.07 -25.80 -5.95
CA GLY A 337 30.44 -24.69 -6.82
C GLY A 337 30.60 -25.09 -8.28
N ARG A 338 30.04 -24.25 -9.16
CA ARG A 338 30.53 -24.04 -10.52
C ARG A 338 31.14 -22.65 -10.59
#